data_AF-A0A956C721-F1
#
_entry.id   AF-A0A956C721-F1
#
_cell.length_a   1.000
_cell.length_b   1.000
_cell.length_c   1.000
_cell.angle_alpha   90.00
_cell.angle_beta   90.00
_cell.angle_gamma   90.00
#
_symmetry.space_group_name_H-M   'P 1'
#
loop_
_entity.id
_entity.type
_entity.pdbx_description
1 polymer ?
#
loop_
_entity_poly.entity_id
_entity_poly.type
_entity_poly.pdbx_seq_one_letter_code
_entity_poly.pdbx_strand_id
1 'polypeptide(L)'
;MNQPGGPTESPSPPPAPAGQAERGGKGESFQKHVARVDSLTCFEVTEDELLQLEQGSPDSVKLNLAIAMLFFAFGIIPSFFNAKYETDVAKLVFVFMTIVAVAVGAVLLVLFIVSRRSKDTLIHRIRKRGPEPPAK
;
A
#
# COMPACT_ATOMS: atom_id res chain seq x y z
N MET A 1 -36.59 -78.85 -43.29
CA MET A 1 -37.13 -78.04 -42.17
C MET A 1 -36.62 -76.62 -42.28
N ASN A 2 -37.55 -75.65 -42.24
CA ASN A 2 -37.52 -74.24 -41.78
C ASN A 2 -36.18 -73.53 -41.56
N GLN A 3 -35.98 -72.23 -41.75
CA GLN A 3 -36.59 -71.04 -42.38
C GLN A 3 -35.52 -69.93 -42.17
N PRO A 4 -35.37 -68.92 -43.03
CA PRO A 4 -34.40 -67.82 -42.86
C PRO A 4 -35.03 -66.64 -42.08
N GLY A 5 -34.25 -65.92 -41.27
CA GLY A 5 -34.77 -64.69 -40.63
C GLY A 5 -33.76 -63.95 -39.76
N GLY A 6 -33.50 -62.69 -40.15
CA GLY A 6 -33.22 -61.60 -39.21
C GLY A 6 -31.78 -61.03 -39.21
N PRO A 7 -31.54 -59.85 -39.83
CA PRO A 7 -30.39 -59.02 -39.52
C PRO A 7 -30.57 -58.38 -38.13
N THR A 8 -29.65 -58.66 -37.21
CA THR A 8 -29.65 -58.09 -35.86
C THR A 8 -29.31 -56.60 -35.90
N GLU A 9 -30.27 -55.80 -35.46
CA GLU A 9 -30.24 -54.36 -35.30
C GLU A 9 -28.98 -53.86 -34.58
N SER A 10 -28.37 -52.85 -35.19
CA SER A 10 -27.38 -51.98 -34.58
C SER A 10 -28.06 -51.13 -33.50
N PRO A 11 -27.57 -51.09 -32.26
CA PRO A 11 -28.17 -50.24 -31.22
C PRO A 11 -27.89 -48.76 -31.54
N SER A 12 -28.99 -48.01 -31.66
CA SER A 12 -29.07 -46.57 -31.83
C SER A 12 -28.25 -45.79 -30.79
N PRO A 13 -27.72 -44.61 -31.15
CA PRO A 13 -26.96 -43.76 -30.23
C PRO A 13 -27.83 -43.29 -29.05
N PRO A 14 -27.25 -43.13 -27.85
CA PRO A 14 -27.96 -42.68 -26.67
C PRO A 14 -28.53 -41.26 -26.85
N PRO A 15 -29.72 -40.98 -26.27
CA PRO A 15 -30.36 -39.67 -26.36
C PRO A 15 -29.50 -38.59 -25.70
N ALA A 16 -29.45 -37.42 -26.34
CA ALA A 16 -28.80 -36.23 -25.82
C ALA A 16 -29.35 -35.87 -24.43
N PRO A 17 -28.49 -35.48 -23.46
CA PRO A 17 -28.96 -35.06 -22.15
C PRO A 17 -29.78 -33.78 -22.27
N ALA A 18 -31.07 -33.92 -22.01
CA ALA A 18 -31.98 -32.84 -21.72
C ALA A 18 -31.49 -32.05 -20.49
N GLY A 19 -31.50 -30.73 -20.62
CA GLY A 19 -31.63 -29.74 -19.53
C GLY A 19 -30.96 -30.07 -18.19
N GLN A 20 -29.69 -29.66 -18.05
CA GLN A 20 -29.18 -29.20 -16.75
C GLN A 20 -29.36 -27.68 -16.75
N ALA A 21 -30.52 -27.19 -16.33
CA ALA A 21 -30.82 -26.87 -14.93
C ALA A 21 -29.84 -25.81 -14.41
N GLU A 22 -30.29 -24.58 -14.60
CA GLU A 22 -29.74 -23.34 -14.07
C GLU A 22 -29.30 -23.51 -12.60
N ARG A 23 -27.99 -23.50 -12.35
CA ARG A 23 -27.46 -23.18 -11.03
C ARG A 23 -27.64 -21.68 -10.81
N GLY A 24 -28.84 -21.29 -10.42
CA GLY A 24 -29.11 -20.00 -9.79
C GLY A 24 -28.33 -19.92 -8.48
N GLY A 25 -27.09 -19.45 -8.58
CA GLY A 25 -26.31 -19.00 -7.44
C GLY A 25 -27.08 -17.87 -6.76
N LYS A 26 -27.63 -18.17 -5.59
CA LYS A 26 -28.32 -17.26 -4.70
C LYS A 26 -27.32 -16.17 -4.29
N GLY A 27 -27.31 -15.07 -5.06
CA GLY A 27 -26.55 -13.87 -4.72
C GLY A 27 -27.05 -13.36 -3.38
N GLU A 28 -26.20 -13.43 -2.37
CA GLU A 28 -26.44 -12.82 -1.07
C GLU A 28 -26.71 -11.33 -1.29
N SER A 29 -27.88 -10.87 -0.83
CA SER A 29 -28.26 -9.47 -0.92
C SER A 29 -27.39 -8.67 0.05
N PHE A 30 -26.30 -8.10 -0.45
CA PHE A 30 -25.64 -7.01 0.25
C PHE A 30 -26.62 -5.84 0.32
N GLN A 31 -27.12 -5.54 1.53
CA GLN A 31 -27.81 -4.29 1.78
C GLN A 31 -26.81 -3.15 1.57
N LYS A 32 -26.85 -2.56 0.38
CA LYS A 32 -26.06 -1.39 0.04
C LYS A 32 -26.79 -0.17 0.58
N HIS A 33 -26.35 0.34 1.72
CA HIS A 33 -26.67 1.71 2.13
C HIS A 33 -26.00 2.66 1.14
N VAL A 34 -26.75 3.09 0.12
CA VAL A 34 -26.27 4.05 -0.89
C VAL A 34 -26.45 5.47 -0.35
N ALA A 35 -25.39 6.01 0.26
CA ALA A 35 -25.23 7.46 0.32
C ALA A 35 -25.07 8.00 -1.11
N ARG A 36 -25.53 9.23 -1.41
CA ARG A 36 -25.23 9.89 -2.70
C ARG A 36 -23.71 10.03 -2.83
N VAL A 37 -23.08 9.13 -3.57
CA VAL A 37 -21.67 9.22 -3.92
C VAL A 37 -21.62 9.80 -5.33
N ASP A 38 -21.15 11.04 -5.47
CA ASP A 38 -21.12 11.77 -6.74
C ASP A 38 -20.21 11.12 -7.80
N SER A 39 -19.25 10.29 -7.41
CA SER A 39 -18.49 9.44 -8.32
C SER A 39 -17.78 8.31 -7.56
N LEU A 40 -17.73 7.13 -8.16
CA LEU A 40 -16.98 5.99 -7.65
C LEU A 40 -15.87 5.67 -8.65
N THR A 41 -14.63 5.99 -8.29
CA THR A 41 -13.46 5.71 -9.13
C THR A 41 -12.79 4.44 -8.63
N CYS A 42 -12.99 3.34 -9.35
CA CYS A 42 -12.25 2.10 -9.10
C CYS A 42 -10.86 2.23 -9.71
N PHE A 43 -9.82 2.00 -8.89
CA PHE A 43 -8.45 1.81 -9.36
C PHE A 43 -8.08 0.34 -9.20
N GLU A 44 -7.62 -0.29 -10.27
CA GLU A 44 -6.99 -1.59 -10.17
C GLU A 44 -5.58 -1.43 -9.58
N VAL A 45 -5.34 -2.14 -8.49
CA VAL A 45 -4.06 -2.21 -7.79
C VAL A 45 -3.64 -3.67 -7.71
N THR A 46 -2.35 -3.92 -7.91
CA THR A 46 -1.76 -5.26 -7.73
C THR A 46 -1.66 -5.62 -6.25
N GLU A 47 -1.61 -6.91 -5.89
CA GLU A 47 -1.49 -7.31 -4.48
C GLU A 47 -0.24 -6.73 -3.80
N ASP A 48 0.89 -6.60 -4.51
CA ASP A 48 2.10 -5.98 -3.97
C ASP A 48 1.92 -4.48 -3.67
N GLU A 49 1.17 -3.76 -4.51
CA GLU A 49 0.82 -2.35 -4.29
C GLU A 49 -0.17 -2.22 -3.12
N LEU A 50 -1.12 -3.15 -3.01
CA LEU A 50 -2.08 -3.21 -1.92
C LEU A 50 -1.37 -3.46 -0.58
N LEU A 51 -0.42 -4.41 -0.54
CA LEU A 51 0.38 -4.73 0.65
C LEU A 51 1.21 -3.51 1.10
N GLN A 52 1.78 -2.76 0.15
CA GLN A 52 2.53 -1.54 0.44
C GLN A 52 1.65 -0.39 0.96
N LEU A 53 0.37 -0.37 0.59
CA LEU A 53 -0.63 0.57 1.09
C LEU A 53 -1.18 0.14 2.47
N GLU A 54 -1.46 -1.16 2.65
CA GLU A 54 -1.99 -1.75 3.89
C GLU A 54 -1.01 -1.72 5.05
N GLN A 55 0.29 -1.88 4.78
CA GLN A 55 1.32 -1.79 5.82
C GLN A 55 1.29 -0.44 6.55
N GLY A 56 0.63 0.57 5.99
CA GLY A 56 0.55 1.89 6.58
C GLY A 56 1.92 2.53 6.61
N SER A 57 1.97 3.84 6.57
CA SER A 57 3.25 4.53 6.57
C SER A 57 3.70 4.80 8.00
N PRO A 58 4.76 4.15 8.53
CA PRO A 58 5.42 4.64 9.74
C PRO A 58 6.11 6.00 9.51
N ASP A 59 6.00 6.59 8.31
CA ASP A 59 6.63 7.88 7.98
C ASP A 59 6.15 9.00 8.89
N SER A 60 4.90 9.00 9.36
CA SER A 60 4.43 10.03 10.29
C SER A 60 5.19 10.00 11.62
N VAL A 61 5.50 8.80 12.13
CA VAL A 61 6.29 8.64 13.36
C VAL A 61 7.76 8.99 13.10
N LYS A 62 8.33 8.50 11.99
CA LYS A 62 9.71 8.79 11.59
C LYS A 62 9.93 10.29 11.36
N LEU A 63 8.96 10.96 10.73
CA LEU A 63 8.98 12.40 10.48
C LEU A 63 8.88 13.18 11.78
N ASN A 64 7.91 12.86 12.64
CA ASN A 64 7.74 13.55 13.91
C ASN A 64 8.98 13.37 14.79
N LEU A 65 9.59 12.17 14.80
CA LEU A 65 10.85 11.93 15.48
C LEU A 65 12.03 12.69 14.86
N ALA A 66 12.12 12.74 13.52
CA ALA A 66 13.14 13.51 12.81
C ALA A 66 13.04 15.01 13.15
N ILE A 67 11.84 15.57 13.11
CA ILE A 67 11.56 16.96 13.46
C ILE A 67 11.88 17.22 14.93
N ALA A 68 11.45 16.34 15.84
CA ALA A 68 11.76 16.45 17.26
C ALA A 68 13.27 16.42 17.54
N MET A 69 14.01 15.50 16.89
CA MET A 69 15.48 15.45 16.94
C MET A 69 16.14 16.71 16.38
N LEU A 70 15.61 17.26 15.29
CA LEU A 70 16.10 18.51 14.71
C LEU A 70 15.91 19.69 15.68
N PHE A 71 14.72 19.82 16.26
CA PHE A 71 14.43 20.86 17.27
C PHE A 71 15.30 20.71 18.51
N PHE A 72 15.50 19.47 18.97
CA PHE A 72 16.41 19.19 20.07
C PHE A 72 17.84 19.61 19.73
N ALA A 73 18.36 19.24 18.56
CA ALA A 73 19.68 19.67 18.08
C ALA A 73 19.78 21.20 18.01
N PHE A 74 18.78 21.88 17.44
CA PHE A 74 18.73 23.34 17.39
C PHE A 74 18.66 24.01 18.76
N GLY A 75 18.09 23.37 19.77
CA GLY A 75 18.10 23.86 21.15
C GLY A 75 19.47 23.76 21.82
N ILE A 76 20.26 22.74 21.46
CA ILE A 76 21.59 22.50 22.05
C ILE A 76 22.65 23.47 21.47
N ILE A 77 22.52 23.89 20.20
CA ILE A 77 23.45 24.81 19.53
C ILE A 77 23.63 26.16 20.25
N PRO A 78 22.57 26.92 20.61
CA PRO A 78 22.74 28.18 21.34
C PRO A 78 23.27 27.97 22.76
N SER A 79 23.00 26.79 23.37
CA SER A 79 23.62 26.41 24.64
C SER A 79 25.13 26.20 24.48
N PHE A 80 25.57 25.61 23.37
CA PHE A 80 27.00 25.48 23.05
C PHE A 80 27.72 26.83 22.98
N PHE A 81 27.11 27.81 22.29
CA PHE A 81 27.68 29.14 22.10
C PHE A 81 27.72 29.99 23.38
N ASN A 82 26.75 29.81 24.27
CA ASN A 82 26.66 30.59 25.51
C ASN A 82 27.37 29.94 26.70
N ALA A 83 27.69 28.66 26.63
CA ALA A 83 28.37 27.96 27.72
C ALA A 83 29.84 28.44 27.85
N LYS A 84 30.19 28.97 29.02
CA LYS A 84 31.59 29.15 29.43
C LYS A 84 32.11 27.82 29.96
N TYR A 85 32.98 27.18 29.20
CA TYR A 85 33.58 25.91 29.61
C TYR A 85 34.83 26.19 30.45
N GLU A 86 34.84 25.71 31.70
CA GLU A 86 36.02 25.75 32.57
C GLU A 86 37.02 24.61 32.27
N THR A 87 36.57 23.53 31.63
CA THR A 87 37.39 22.35 31.35
C THR A 87 37.25 21.89 29.89
N ASP A 88 38.37 21.53 29.27
CA ASP A 88 38.41 21.08 27.87
C ASP A 88 37.61 19.78 27.64
N VAL A 89 37.51 18.94 28.67
CA VAL A 89 36.72 17.69 28.63
C VAL A 89 35.23 17.98 28.45
N ALA A 90 34.69 18.99 29.15
CA ALA A 90 33.28 19.37 29.03
C ALA A 90 32.95 19.89 27.62
N LYS A 91 33.87 20.67 27.03
CA LYS A 91 33.74 21.15 25.66
C LYS A 91 33.73 19.99 24.64
N LEU A 92 34.62 19.02 24.79
CA LEU A 92 34.70 17.85 23.91
C LEU A 92 33.40 17.03 23.92
N VAL A 93 32.88 16.72 25.11
CA VAL A 93 31.64 15.92 25.26
C VAL A 93 30.46 16.62 24.60
N PHE A 94 30.36 17.95 24.78
CA PHE A 94 29.27 18.74 24.20
C PHE A 94 29.31 18.76 22.66
N VAL A 95 30.51 18.93 22.08
CA VAL A 95 30.70 18.86 20.62
C VAL A 95 30.33 17.47 20.10
N PHE A 96 30.78 16.41 20.77
CA PHE A 96 30.46 15.03 20.38
C PHE A 96 28.95 14.78 20.39
N MET A 97 28.26 15.18 21.46
CA MET A 97 26.81 15.01 21.58
C MET A 97 26.07 15.78 20.48
N THR A 98 26.52 17.00 20.17
CA THR A 98 25.92 17.83 19.11
C THR A 98 26.08 17.18 17.74
N ILE A 99 27.28 16.66 17.42
CA ILE A 99 27.53 15.97 16.14
C ILE A 99 26.65 14.73 16.01
N VAL A 100 26.54 13.92 17.06
CA VAL A 100 25.71 12.70 17.04
C VAL A 100 24.23 13.06 16.86
N ALA A 101 23.72 14.07 17.57
CA ALA A 101 22.33 14.51 17.43
C ALA A 101 22.02 15.00 16.01
N VAL A 102 22.92 15.81 15.42
CA VAL A 102 22.77 16.29 14.04
C VAL A 102 22.87 15.14 13.03
N ALA A 103 23.81 14.22 13.20
CA ALA A 103 23.97 13.07 12.31
C ALA A 103 22.73 12.16 12.31
N VAL A 104 22.22 11.82 13.50
CA VAL A 104 21.01 11.01 13.65
C VAL A 104 19.81 11.73 13.04
N GLY A 105 19.62 13.01 13.36
CA GLY A 105 18.55 13.84 12.78
C GLY A 105 18.61 13.91 11.25
N ALA A 106 19.81 14.09 10.68
CA ALA A 106 20.01 14.12 9.23
C ALA A 106 19.68 12.78 8.56
N VAL A 107 20.12 11.65 9.13
CA VAL A 107 19.81 10.31 8.60
C VAL A 107 18.30 10.05 8.60
N LEU A 108 17.62 10.38 9.70
CA LEU A 108 16.16 10.27 9.81
C LEU A 108 15.44 11.14 8.77
N LEU A 109 15.93 12.36 8.53
CA LEU A 109 15.39 13.27 7.52
C LEU A 109 15.56 12.73 6.09
N VAL A 110 16.76 12.21 5.77
CA VAL A 110 17.04 11.62 4.46
C VAL A 110 16.16 10.39 4.21
N LEU A 111 16.06 9.50 5.20
CA LEU A 111 15.24 8.30 5.10
C LEU A 111 13.75 8.64 4.91
N PHE A 112 13.28 9.71 5.55
CA PHE A 112 11.93 10.24 5.33
C PHE A 112 11.73 10.74 3.90
N ILE A 113 12.65 11.55 3.36
CA ILE A 113 12.53 12.09 2.00
C ILE A 113 12.51 10.95 0.97
N VAL A 114 13.34 9.92 1.15
CA VAL A 114 13.37 8.74 0.26
C VAL A 114 12.06 7.95 0.35
N SER A 115 11.57 7.67 1.57
CA SER A 115 10.32 6.93 1.78
C SER A 115 9.12 7.66 1.16
N ARG A 116 9.06 8.99 1.30
CA ARG A 116 8.01 9.83 0.73
C ARG A 116 8.01 9.80 -0.81
N ARG A 117 9.18 9.93 -1.44
CA ARG A 117 9.30 9.87 -2.92
C ARG A 117 8.86 8.53 -3.49
N SER A 118 9.13 7.43 -2.79
CA SER A 118 8.73 6.09 -3.23
C SER A 118 7.21 5.94 -3.28
N LYS A 119 6.50 6.50 -2.30
CA LYS A 119 5.03 6.47 -2.20
C LYS A 119 4.35 7.38 -3.20
N ASP A 120 4.88 8.59 -3.40
CA ASP A 120 4.36 9.50 -4.42
C ASP A 120 4.46 8.86 -5.81
N THR A 121 5.53 8.11 -6.08
CA THR A 121 5.71 7.39 -7.34
C THR A 121 4.68 6.27 -7.50
N LEU A 122 4.39 5.50 -6.45
CA LEU A 122 3.35 4.45 -6.46
C LEU A 122 1.97 5.02 -6.70
N ILE A 123 1.59 6.06 -5.94
CA ILE A 123 0.30 6.74 -6.10
C ILE A 123 0.18 7.33 -7.51
N HIS A 124 1.27 7.91 -8.04
CA HIS A 124 1.26 8.46 -9.39
C HIS A 124 1.15 7.37 -10.46
N ARG A 125 1.77 6.21 -10.27
CA ARG A 125 1.61 5.03 -11.15
C ARG A 125 0.18 4.51 -11.14
N ILE A 126 -0.45 4.40 -9.98
CA ILE A 126 -1.85 3.97 -9.84
C ILE A 126 -2.78 5.00 -10.54
N ARG A 127 -2.59 6.30 -10.28
CA ARG A 127 -3.37 7.36 -10.91
C ARG A 127 -3.20 7.43 -12.42
N LYS A 128 -2.01 7.15 -12.95
CA LYS A 128 -1.74 7.14 -14.40
C LYS A 128 -2.40 5.95 -15.11
N ARG A 129 -2.65 4.85 -14.40
CA ARG A 129 -3.38 3.67 -14.92
C ARG A 129 -4.89 3.82 -14.82
N GLY A 130 -5.37 4.59 -13.85
CA GLY A 130 -6.80 4.82 -13.65
C GLY A 130 -7.41 5.75 -14.71
N PRO A 131 -8.75 5.76 -14.83
CA PRO A 131 -9.45 6.63 -15.76
C PRO A 131 -9.13 8.09 -15.47
N GLU A 132 -8.90 8.88 -16.52
CA GLU A 132 -8.66 10.32 -16.38
C GLU A 132 -9.85 10.96 -15.63
N PRO A 133 -9.57 11.86 -14.66
CA PRO A 133 -10.65 12.53 -13.94
C PRO A 133 -11.54 13.27 -14.95
N PRO A 134 -12.87 13.18 -14.83
CA PRO A 134 -13.77 13.83 -15.77
C PRO A 134 -13.42 15.32 -15.84
N ALA A 135 -13.13 15.80 -17.05
CA ALA A 135 -12.89 17.21 -17.32
C ALA A 135 -14.09 18.01 -16.79
N LYS A 136 -13.82 18.94 -15.88
CA LYS A 136 -14.83 19.87 -15.36
C LYS A 136 -15.36 20.78 -16.45
#